data_AF-A0AAN2TTZ8-F1
#
_entry.id   AF-A0AAN2TTZ8-F1
#
_cell.length_a   1.000
_cell.length_b   1.000
_cell.length_c   1.000
_cell.angle_alpha   90.00
_cell.angle_beta   90.00
_cell.angle_gamma   90.00
#
_symmetry.space_group_name_H-M   'P 1'
#
loop_
_entity.id
_entity.type
_entity.pdbx_description
1 polymer ?
#
loop_
_entity_poly.entity_id
_entity_poly.type
_entity_poly.pdbx_seq_one_letter_code
_entity_poly.pdbx_strand_id
1 'polypeptide(L)' 'MLIKTVAIYNRISRDNNESEDVLLNHRTITKRLCESKSYKYKLYEEIESGGKFEERKVPLQLLKDIAQGLY' A
#
# COMPACT_ATOMS: atom_id res chain seq x y z
N MET A 1 19.70 -7.67 15.06
CA MET A 1 18.57 -7.93 14.14
C MET A 1 18.30 -6.63 13.39
N LEU A 2 18.38 -6.62 12.05
CA LEU A 2 18.17 -5.39 11.28
C LEU A 2 16.65 -5.17 11.11
N ILE A 3 16.13 -4.06 11.62
CA ILE A 3 14.73 -3.68 11.39
C ILE A 3 14.63 -3.20 9.95
N LYS A 4 13.82 -3.89 9.13
CA LYS A 4 13.52 -3.44 7.76
C LYS A 4 12.39 -2.42 7.79
N THR A 5 12.52 -1.35 7.02
CA THR A 5 11.43 -0.41 6.74
C THR A 5 10.86 -0.78 5.37
N VAL A 6 9.56 -1.02 5.28
CA VAL A 6 8.92 -1.44 4.02
C VAL A 6 7.75 -0.52 3.65
N ALA A 7 7.46 -0.41 2.38
CA ALA A 7 6.22 0.17 1.90
C ALA A 7 5.16 -0.92 1.72
N ILE A 8 3.94 -0.66 2.20
CA ILE A 8 2.77 -1.49 1.93
C ILE A 8 1.86 -0.69 1.01
N TYR A 9 1.54 -1.26 -0.16
CA TYR A 9 0.60 -0.66 -1.10
C TYR A 9 -0.61 -1.57 -1.28
N ASN A 10 -1.78 -1.10 -0.84
CA ASN A 10 -3.04 -1.81 -0.99
C ASN A 10 -3.95 -1.02 -1.95
N ARG A 11 -4.55 -1.70 -2.92
CA ARG A 11 -5.51 -1.10 -3.84
C ARG A 11 -6.73 -2.00 -3.99
N ILE A 12 -7.89 -1.39 -4.09
CA ILE A 12 -9.11 -2.03 -4.59
C ILE A 12 -9.65 -1.25 -5.80
N SER A 13 -10.39 -1.94 -6.67
CA SER A 13 -11.03 -1.31 -7.84
C SER A 13 -12.46 -0.90 -7.47
N ARG A 14 -12.90 0.31 -7.80
CA ARG A 14 -14.32 0.67 -7.59
C ARG A 14 -15.26 -0.13 -8.50
N ASP A 15 -14.77 -0.52 -9.68
CA ASP A 15 -15.56 -1.24 -10.69
C ASP A 15 -15.96 -2.66 -10.24
N ASN A 16 -15.26 -3.24 -9.25
CA ASN A 16 -15.54 -4.58 -8.75
C ASN A 16 -16.67 -4.62 -7.71
N ASN A 17 -17.26 -3.46 -7.37
CA ASN A 17 -18.23 -3.34 -6.26
C ASN A 17 -17.65 -3.84 -4.91
N GLU A 18 -16.32 -3.81 -4.78
CA GLU A 18 -15.60 -4.17 -3.57
C GLU A 18 -15.85 -3.11 -2.49
N SER A 19 -16.30 -3.53 -1.30
CA SER A 19 -16.51 -2.60 -0.18
C SER A 19 -15.18 -2.16 0.43
N GLU A 20 -15.21 -1.06 1.18
CA GLU A 20 -14.06 -0.61 1.99
C GLU A 20 -13.56 -1.70 2.97
N ASP A 21 -14.40 -2.68 3.32
CA ASP A 21 -14.01 -3.83 4.15
C ASP A 21 -12.96 -4.71 3.47
N VAL A 22 -12.97 -4.79 2.13
CA VAL A 22 -11.96 -5.53 1.36
C VAL A 22 -10.59 -4.86 1.53
N LEU A 23 -10.55 -3.52 1.42
CA LEU A 23 -9.32 -2.76 1.65
C LEU A 23 -8.85 -2.88 3.11
N LEU A 24 -9.79 -2.87 4.07
CA LEU A 24 -9.48 -3.11 5.48
C LEU A 24 -8.88 -4.51 5.71
N ASN A 25 -9.39 -5.53 5.02
CA ASN A 25 -8.85 -6.89 5.08
C ASN A 25 -7.43 -6.95 4.51
N HIS A 26 -7.17 -6.35 3.35
CA HIS A 26 -5.82 -6.24 2.77
C HIS A 26 -4.86 -5.53 3.74
N ARG A 27 -5.28 -4.40 4.31
CA ARG A 27 -4.53 -3.67 5.33
C ARG A 27 -4.20 -4.55 6.54
N THR A 28 -5.18 -5.29 7.05
CA THR A 28 -5.01 -6.12 8.23
C THR A 28 -4.01 -7.24 7.99
N ILE A 29 -4.10 -7.93 6.86
CA ILE A 29 -3.20 -9.02 6.49
C ILE A 29 -1.77 -8.51 6.31
N THR A 30 -1.60 -7.41 5.58
CA THR A 30 -0.26 -6.84 5.29
C THR A 30 0.41 -6.26 6.54
N LYS A 31 -0.35 -5.62 7.44
CA LYS A 31 0.15 -5.17 8.75
C LYS A 31 0.62 -6.34 9.61
N ARG A 32 -0.21 -7.38 9.75
CA ARG A 32 0.14 -8.58 10.54
C ARG A 32 1.41 -9.25 10.01
N LEU A 33 1.60 -9.29 8.70
CA LEU A 33 2.83 -9.80 8.10
C LEU A 33 4.05 -9.00 8.57
N CYS A 34 3.99 -7.66 8.49
CA CYS A 34 5.10 -6.80 8.91
C CYS A 34 5.37 -6.92 10.41
N GLU A 35 4.32 -6.94 11.23
CA GLU A 35 4.41 -7.12 12.69
C GLU A 35 5.06 -8.46 13.05
N SER A 36 4.67 -9.56 12.37
CA SER A 36 5.26 -10.90 12.58
C SER A 36 6.74 -10.99 12.24
N LYS A 37 7.25 -10.06 11.43
CA LYS A 37 8.65 -9.97 11.01
C LYS A 37 9.40 -8.83 11.71
N SER A 38 8.75 -8.09 12.60
CA SER A 38 9.28 -6.89 13.25
C SER A 38 9.74 -5.82 12.25
N TYR A 39 9.03 -5.68 11.13
CA TYR A 39 9.27 -4.64 10.13
C TYR A 39 8.56 -3.36 10.52
N LYS A 40 9.21 -2.22 10.29
CA LYS A 40 8.54 -0.91 10.24
C LYS A 40 7.88 -0.77 8.87
N TYR A 41 6.74 -0.10 8.80
CA TYR A 41 6.04 0.06 7.53
C TYR A 41 5.37 1.42 7.39
N LYS A 42 5.20 1.85 6.13
CA LYS A 42 4.32 2.97 5.75
C LYS A 42 3.24 2.44 4.78
N LEU A 43 2.00 2.87 4.99
CA LEU A 43 0.85 2.45 4.19
C LEU A 43 0.60 3.44 3.04
N TYR A 44 0.30 2.88 1.88
CA TYR A 44 -0.17 3.58 0.69
C TYR A 44 -1.45 2.87 0.25
N GLU A 45 -2.57 3.58 0.22
CA GLU A 45 -3.87 2.95 -0.03
C GLU A 45 -4.67 3.79 -1.01
N GLU A 46 -5.30 3.15 -1.99
CA GLU A 46 -6.20 3.83 -2.92
C GLU A 46 -7.39 2.95 -3.33
N ILE A 47 -8.52 3.61 -3.60
CA ILE A 47 -9.73 3.00 -4.14
C ILE A 47 -9.97 3.67 -5.49
N GLU A 48 -9.49 3.04 -6.55
CA GLU A 48 -9.45 3.65 -7.89
C GLU A 48 -9.72 2.59 -8.97
N SER A 49 -10.55 2.96 -9.94
CA SER A 49 -10.94 2.12 -11.07
C SER A 49 -9.88 2.10 -12.17
N GLY A 50 -10.19 1.48 -13.31
CA GLY A 50 -9.36 1.61 -14.51
C GLY A 50 -9.04 3.08 -14.82
N GLY A 51 -7.78 3.37 -15.18
CA GLY A 51 -7.30 4.73 -15.39
C GLY A 51 -5.80 4.77 -15.67
N LYS A 52 -5.33 5.88 -16.25
CA LYS A 52 -3.93 6.10 -16.59
C LYS A 52 -3.06 6.09 -15.32
N PHE A 53 -1.88 5.50 -15.40
CA PHE A 53 -0.98 5.38 -14.25
C PHE A 53 -0.51 6.76 -13.76
N GLU A 54 -0.32 7.67 -14.69
CA GLU A 54 0.16 9.04 -14.50
C GLU A 54 -0.78 9.92 -13.67
N GLU A 55 -2.04 9.50 -13.51
CA GLU A 55 -3.05 10.22 -12.71
C GLU A 55 -3.14 9.67 -11.27
N ARG A 56 -2.47 8.54 -10.98
CA ARG A 56 -2.60 7.83 -9.71
C ARG A 56 -1.66 8.40 -8.65
N LYS A 57 -2.21 9.28 -7.81
CA LYS A 57 -1.45 10.03 -6.79
C LYS A 57 -0.70 9.12 -5.80
N VAL A 58 -1.33 8.05 -5.34
CA VAL A 58 -0.79 7.18 -4.28
C VAL A 58 0.42 6.36 -4.75
N PRO A 59 0.35 5.59 -5.85
CA PRO A 59 1.52 4.87 -6.37
C PRO A 59 2.60 5.83 -6.87
N LEU A 60 2.26 7.01 -7.41
CA LEU A 60 3.27 8.02 -7.75
C LEU A 60 4.00 8.55 -6.51
N GLN A 61 3.31 8.74 -5.39
CA GLN A 61 3.95 9.10 -4.13
C GLN A 61 4.84 7.97 -3.61
N LEU A 62 4.39 6.72 -3.71
CA LEU A 62 5.21 5.56 -3.37
C LEU A 62 6.51 5.53 -4.18
N LEU A 63 6.43 5.73 -5.50
CA LEU A 63 7.61 5.75 -6.37
C LEU A 63 8.57 6.90 -6.01
N LYS A 64 8.05 8.09 -5.66
CA LYS A 64 8.89 9.19 -5.16
C LYS A 64 9.61 8.83 -3.87
N ASP A 65 8.93 8.19 -2.95
CA ASP A 65 9.49 7.78 -1.65
C ASP A 65 10.55 6.67 -1.82
N ILE A 66 10.35 5.74 -2.77
CA ILE A 66 11.36 4.74 -3.16
C ILE A 66 12.59 5.42 -3.79
N ALA A 67 12.38 6.38 -4.70
CA ALA A 67 13.47 7.10 -5.34
C ALA A 67 14.33 7.93 -4.35
N GLN A 68 13.77 8.28 -3.19
CA GLN A 68 14.46 8.95 -2.09
C GLN A 68 15.18 7.98 -1.13
N GLY A 69 15.06 6.67 -1.32
CA GLY A 69 15.69 5.67 -0.47
C GLY A 69 15.07 5.57 0.93
N LEU A 70 13.77 5.85 1.08
CA LEU A 70 13.07 5.80 2.37
C LEU A 70 12.83 4.37 2.88
N TYR A 71 13.13 3.34 2.08
CA TYR A 71 12.89 1.93 2.34
C TYR A 71 14.09 1.06 1.94
#